data_AF-A0A8H9XZ90-F1
#
_entry.id   AF-A0A8H9XZ90-F1
#
_cell.length_a   1.000
_cell.length_b   1.000
_cell.length_c   1.000
_cell.angle_alpha   90.00
_cell.angle_beta   90.00
_cell.angle_gamma   90.00
#
_symmetry.space_group_name_H-M   'P 1'
#
loop_
_entity.id
_entity.type
_entity.pdbx_description
1 polymer ?
#
loop_
_entity_poly.entity_id
_entity_poly.type
_entity_poly.pdbx_seq_one_letter_code
_entity_poly.pdbx_strand_id
1 'polypeptide(L)'
;RLNADDDVSEIFKNGRASISLGYIGIHETINALFGGEHVYDNEQLRAKGIAIVERLRQAVDQWKEETGYGFSLYSTPSENLCDRFCRLDTAEFGVVPGVTDKGYYTNSFHLDVEKKVNPYDKIDFEAPYPPLANGGFICYGEYPNIQHNLKALEDVWDYSYQHVPYYGTNTPIDECYECGFTGEFECTSKGFTCPKCGNHDASRVSV
;
A
#
# COMPACT_ATOMS: atom_id res chain seq x y z
N ARG A 1 -10.15 13.93 -32.69
CA ARG A 1 -8.77 13.78 -33.18
C ARG A 1 -8.25 15.18 -33.41
N LEU A 2 -7.03 15.48 -32.96
CA LEU A 2 -6.39 16.77 -33.22
C LEU A 2 -5.93 16.85 -34.68
N ASN A 3 -5.82 18.06 -35.20
CA ASN A 3 -5.06 18.35 -36.40
C ASN A 3 -3.55 18.32 -36.09
N ALA A 4 -2.72 18.32 -37.13
CA ALA A 4 -1.27 18.24 -36.98
C ALA A 4 -0.67 19.43 -36.19
N ASP A 5 -1.32 20.59 -36.24
CA ASP A 5 -0.83 21.84 -35.65
C ASP A 5 -1.60 22.26 -34.37
N ASP A 6 -2.56 21.45 -33.90
CA ASP A 6 -3.27 21.77 -32.65
C ASP A 6 -2.38 21.50 -31.43
N ASP A 7 -2.52 22.31 -30.38
CA ASP A 7 -1.83 22.06 -29.11
C ASP A 7 -2.43 20.86 -28.38
N VAL A 8 -1.59 19.87 -28.08
CA VAL A 8 -1.95 18.66 -27.32
C VAL A 8 -2.38 19.02 -25.89
N SER A 9 -1.87 20.11 -25.31
CA SER A 9 -2.16 20.52 -23.94
C SER A 9 -3.65 20.76 -23.70
N GLU A 10 -4.39 21.19 -24.72
CA GLU A 10 -5.84 21.45 -24.65
C GLU A 10 -6.66 20.18 -24.40
N ILE A 11 -6.15 19.00 -24.80
CA ILE A 11 -6.80 17.72 -24.50
C ILE A 11 -6.83 17.44 -23.01
N PHE A 12 -5.81 17.86 -22.26
CA PHE A 12 -5.64 17.44 -20.87
C PHE A 12 -6.40 18.32 -19.87
N LYS A 13 -6.80 19.52 -20.30
CA LYS A 13 -7.53 20.49 -19.49
C LYS A 13 -8.98 20.05 -19.21
N ASN A 14 -9.62 20.75 -18.29
CA ASN A 14 -11.01 20.54 -17.88
C ASN A 14 -11.26 19.14 -17.30
N GLY A 15 -10.27 18.60 -16.59
CA GLY A 15 -10.35 17.32 -15.90
C GLY A 15 -10.34 16.08 -16.79
N ARG A 16 -9.97 16.19 -18.07
CA ARG A 16 -9.90 15.05 -18.99
C ARG A 16 -8.71 14.13 -18.72
N ALA A 17 -7.58 14.69 -18.25
CA ALA A 17 -6.45 13.92 -17.75
C ALA A 17 -6.22 14.22 -16.27
N SER A 18 -5.72 13.23 -15.54
CA SER A 18 -5.34 13.38 -14.14
C SER A 18 -3.87 13.75 -13.98
N ILE A 19 -3.57 14.51 -12.94
CA ILE A 19 -2.22 14.76 -12.45
C ILE A 19 -2.16 14.31 -10.99
N SER A 20 -1.23 13.43 -10.66
CA SER A 20 -1.17 12.78 -9.36
C SER A 20 -0.24 13.51 -8.40
N LEU A 21 -0.76 13.90 -7.23
CA LEU A 21 0.07 14.20 -6.05
C LEU A 21 0.28 12.89 -5.27
N GLY A 22 1.49 12.36 -5.30
CA GLY A 22 1.86 11.14 -4.58
C GLY A 22 2.17 11.37 -3.10
N TYR A 23 1.85 10.40 -2.24
CA TYR A 23 2.32 10.35 -0.85
C TYR A 23 2.61 8.91 -0.38
N ILE A 24 3.38 8.80 0.71
CA ILE A 24 3.80 7.55 1.36
C ILE A 24 4.05 7.82 2.87
N GLY A 25 4.00 6.79 3.71
CA GLY A 25 4.57 6.84 5.05
C GLY A 25 3.75 7.59 6.08
N ILE A 26 2.41 7.49 6.05
CA ILE A 26 1.56 8.11 7.09
C ILE A 26 1.88 7.53 8.47
N HIS A 27 2.17 6.23 8.57
CA HIS A 27 2.58 5.58 9.81
C HIS A 27 3.83 6.25 10.41
N GLU A 28 4.91 6.31 9.64
CA GLU A 28 6.18 6.89 10.09
C GLU A 28 6.08 8.39 10.32
N THR A 29 5.25 9.09 9.54
CA THR A 29 4.97 10.53 9.75
C THR A 29 4.34 10.77 11.13
N ILE A 30 3.36 9.94 11.52
CA ILE A 30 2.72 10.05 12.84
C ILE A 30 3.72 9.72 13.95
N ASN A 31 4.54 8.69 13.78
CA ASN A 31 5.58 8.32 14.74
C ASN A 31 6.60 9.45 14.91
N ALA A 32 7.05 10.08 13.82
CA ALA A 32 8.03 11.16 13.84
C ALA A 32 7.48 12.43 14.53
N LEU A 33 6.21 12.78 14.30
CA LEU A 33 5.62 14.02 14.82
C LEU A 33 5.15 13.92 16.27
N PHE A 34 4.63 12.77 16.67
CA PHE A 34 3.95 12.61 17.96
C PHE A 34 4.62 11.60 18.88
N GLY A 35 5.35 10.64 18.33
CA GLY A 35 5.86 9.49 19.06
C GLY A 35 4.77 8.73 19.84
N GLY A 36 5.21 7.84 20.72
CA GLY A 36 4.32 7.19 21.69
C GLY A 36 3.64 5.93 21.17
N GLU A 37 2.31 5.90 21.27
CA GLU A 37 1.49 4.72 20.95
C GLU A 37 1.35 4.51 19.45
N HIS A 38 1.09 3.27 19.05
CA HIS A 38 0.86 2.93 17.65
C HIS A 38 -0.46 3.56 17.14
N VAL A 39 -0.47 4.10 15.93
CA VAL A 39 -1.62 4.80 15.31
C VAL A 39 -2.92 3.98 15.30
N TYR A 40 -2.81 2.65 15.24
CA TYR A 40 -3.94 1.73 15.35
C TYR A 40 -4.61 1.78 16.73
N ASP A 41 -3.82 1.84 17.81
CA ASP A 41 -4.30 1.73 19.19
C ASP A 41 -4.78 3.09 19.76
N ASN A 42 -4.57 4.19 19.03
CA ASN A 42 -4.86 5.53 19.50
C ASN A 42 -5.70 6.31 18.48
N GLU A 43 -6.98 6.51 18.80
CA GLU A 43 -7.93 7.21 17.93
C GLU A 43 -7.52 8.66 17.62
N GLN A 44 -6.84 9.35 18.55
CA GLN A 44 -6.38 10.72 18.32
C GLN A 44 -5.24 10.76 17.30
N LEU A 45 -4.31 9.79 17.37
CA LEU A 45 -3.25 9.65 16.37
C LEU A 45 -3.82 9.23 15.01
N ARG A 46 -4.81 8.33 15.00
CA ARG A 46 -5.54 7.95 13.78
C ARG A 46 -6.20 9.16 13.12
N ALA A 47 -6.90 9.99 13.89
CA ALA A 47 -7.53 11.21 13.39
C ALA A 47 -6.49 12.21 12.81
N LYS A 48 -5.31 12.31 13.42
CA LYS A 48 -4.20 13.13 12.89
C LYS A 48 -3.68 12.59 11.54
N GLY A 49 -3.56 11.28 11.38
CA GLY A 49 -3.19 10.65 10.10
C GLY A 49 -4.17 10.97 8.99
N ILE A 50 -5.47 10.86 9.29
CA ILE A 50 -6.56 11.22 8.37
C ILE A 50 -6.50 12.72 8.03
N ALA A 51 -6.30 13.59 9.01
CA ALA A 51 -6.23 15.04 8.80
C ALA A 51 -5.06 15.47 7.89
N ILE A 52 -3.93 14.77 7.95
CA ILE A 52 -2.81 15.00 7.01
C ILE A 52 -3.25 14.69 5.58
N VAL A 53 -3.86 13.53 5.35
CA VAL A 53 -4.35 13.11 4.02
C VAL A 53 -5.46 14.02 3.52
N GLU A 54 -6.36 14.46 4.40
CA GLU A 54 -7.39 15.45 4.09
C GLU A 54 -6.78 16.79 3.64
N ARG A 55 -5.72 17.26 4.30
CA ARG A 55 -5.03 18.49 3.92
C ARG A 55 -4.37 18.39 2.54
N LEU A 56 -3.79 17.22 2.21
CA LEU A 56 -3.26 16.94 0.87
C LEU A 56 -4.38 16.91 -0.18
N ARG A 57 -5.53 16.35 0.18
CA ARG A 57 -6.70 16.34 -0.69
C ARG A 57 -7.20 17.75 -1.01
N GLN A 58 -7.31 18.60 0.01
CA GLN A 58 -7.69 20.00 -0.18
C GLN A 58 -6.72 20.74 -1.11
N ALA A 59 -5.42 20.42 -1.07
CA ALA A 59 -4.44 21.04 -1.97
C ALA A 59 -4.68 20.66 -3.44
N VAL A 60 -4.95 19.38 -3.74
CA VAL A 60 -5.23 18.97 -5.13
C VAL A 60 -6.56 19.53 -5.65
N ASP A 61 -7.58 19.64 -4.79
CA ASP A 61 -8.85 20.27 -5.18
C ASP A 61 -8.65 21.76 -5.49
N GLN A 62 -7.87 22.48 -4.65
CA GLN A 62 -7.50 23.87 -4.90
C GLN A 62 -6.75 24.05 -6.24
N TRP A 63 -5.72 23.23 -6.51
CA TRP A 63 -4.97 23.32 -7.77
C TRP A 63 -5.82 23.02 -8.99
N LYS A 64 -6.81 22.13 -8.85
CA LYS A 64 -7.76 21.84 -9.91
C LYS A 64 -8.63 23.05 -10.25
N GLU A 65 -9.11 23.78 -9.25
CA GLU A 65 -9.87 25.02 -9.45
C GLU A 65 -9.02 26.14 -10.06
N GLU A 66 -7.78 26.30 -9.59
CA GLU A 66 -6.87 27.36 -10.04
C GLU A 66 -6.38 27.18 -11.48
N THR A 67 -6.17 25.92 -11.91
CA THR A 67 -5.47 25.62 -13.16
C THR A 67 -6.34 24.97 -14.24
N GLY A 68 -7.48 24.39 -13.86
CA GLY A 68 -8.33 23.58 -14.74
C GLY A 68 -7.78 22.18 -15.06
N TYR A 69 -6.63 21.78 -14.52
CA TYR A 69 -6.10 20.41 -14.65
C TYR A 69 -6.68 19.48 -13.58
N GLY A 70 -6.88 18.20 -13.93
CA GLY A 70 -7.48 17.21 -13.03
C GLY A 70 -6.53 16.70 -11.96
N PHE A 71 -6.09 17.54 -11.02
CA PHE A 71 -5.27 17.07 -9.91
C PHE A 71 -6.04 16.06 -9.03
N SER A 72 -5.35 15.02 -8.58
CA SER A 72 -5.88 14.01 -7.67
C SER A 72 -4.81 13.51 -6.70
N LEU A 73 -5.24 13.12 -5.50
CA LEU A 73 -4.35 12.57 -4.49
C LEU A 73 -4.14 11.07 -4.75
N TYR A 74 -2.89 10.61 -4.78
CA TYR A 74 -2.50 9.29 -5.23
C TYR A 74 -1.67 8.55 -4.18
N SER A 75 -2.19 7.43 -3.70
CA SER A 75 -1.50 6.52 -2.79
C SER A 75 -0.46 5.74 -3.60
N THR A 76 0.79 6.18 -3.54
CA THR A 76 1.83 5.75 -4.50
C THR A 76 2.23 4.30 -4.26
N PRO A 77 2.18 3.40 -5.28
CA PRO A 77 2.75 2.07 -5.18
C PRO A 77 4.27 2.22 -5.10
N SER A 78 4.82 2.01 -3.91
CA SER A 78 6.16 2.48 -3.56
C SER A 78 7.21 1.38 -3.55
N GLU A 79 7.16 0.42 -4.48
CA GLU A 79 8.02 -0.78 -4.52
C GLU A 79 9.51 -0.48 -4.32
N ASN A 80 10.03 0.54 -5.00
CA ASN A 80 11.42 0.98 -4.84
C ASN A 80 11.54 2.30 -4.05
N LEU A 81 10.43 3.02 -3.90
CA LEU A 81 10.43 4.35 -3.29
C LEU A 81 10.48 4.29 -1.76
N CYS A 82 9.89 3.25 -1.16
CA CYS A 82 9.86 3.06 0.29
C CYS A 82 11.28 2.94 0.89
N ASP A 83 12.14 2.12 0.30
CA ASP A 83 13.56 2.01 0.67
C ASP A 83 14.33 3.28 0.32
N ARG A 84 14.09 3.85 -0.88
CA ARG A 84 14.83 5.02 -1.34
C ARG A 84 14.66 6.22 -0.40
N PHE A 85 13.43 6.54 0.00
CA PHE A 85 13.20 7.65 0.94
C PHE A 85 13.77 7.36 2.32
N CYS A 86 13.53 6.16 2.86
CA CYS A 86 14.08 5.77 4.15
C CYS A 86 15.62 5.86 4.17
N ARG A 87 16.30 5.41 3.10
CA ARG A 87 17.76 5.51 2.97
C ARG A 87 18.28 6.95 2.91
N LEU A 88 17.59 7.82 2.17
CA LEU A 88 17.97 9.24 2.08
C LEU A 88 17.78 9.95 3.42
N ASP A 89 16.66 9.70 4.08
CA ASP A 89 16.37 10.29 5.39
C ASP A 89 17.29 9.72 6.48
N THR A 90 17.65 8.43 6.41
CA THR A 90 18.67 7.84 7.30
C THR A 90 20.03 8.49 7.13
N ALA A 91 20.41 8.86 5.89
CA ALA A 91 21.69 9.51 5.64
C ALA A 91 21.76 10.93 6.24
N GLU A 92 20.62 11.62 6.31
CA GLU A 92 20.53 12.98 6.85
C GLU A 92 20.28 13.00 8.37
N PHE A 93 19.34 12.18 8.85
CA PHE A 93 18.82 12.22 10.23
C PHE A 93 19.27 11.04 11.10
N GLY A 94 19.96 10.06 10.52
CA GLY A 94 20.35 8.83 11.19
C GLY A 94 19.20 7.84 11.37
N VAL A 95 19.41 6.85 12.24
CA VAL A 95 18.39 5.84 12.56
C VAL A 95 17.43 6.41 13.60
N VAL A 96 16.17 6.57 13.21
CA VAL A 96 15.09 7.12 14.03
C VAL A 96 14.12 5.98 14.38
N PRO A 97 13.92 5.67 15.68
CA PRO A 97 13.03 4.59 16.12
C PRO A 97 11.59 4.78 15.62
N GLY A 98 11.00 3.72 15.07
CA GLY A 98 9.66 3.71 14.49
C GLY A 98 9.52 4.51 13.19
N VAL A 99 10.63 4.93 12.58
CA VAL A 99 10.62 5.73 11.34
C VAL A 99 11.59 5.15 10.32
N THR A 100 12.90 5.22 10.57
CA THR A 100 13.92 4.73 9.62
C THR A 100 14.61 3.43 10.06
N ASP A 101 14.36 2.97 11.29
CA ASP A 101 14.94 1.75 11.86
C ASP A 101 14.56 0.47 11.12
N LYS A 102 13.37 0.42 10.50
CA LYS A 102 12.93 -0.72 9.68
C LYS A 102 13.60 -0.80 8.31
N GLY A 103 14.21 0.30 7.85
CA GLY A 103 14.82 0.40 6.51
C GLY A 103 13.86 0.66 5.35
N TYR A 104 12.56 0.84 5.61
CA TYR A 104 11.56 1.22 4.61
C TYR A 104 10.42 2.01 5.25
N TYR A 105 9.62 2.69 4.41
CA TYR A 105 8.37 3.34 4.84
C TYR A 105 7.13 2.55 4.46
N THR A 106 6.13 2.57 5.34
CA THR A 106 4.83 1.94 5.11
C THR A 106 4.11 2.60 3.93
N ASN A 107 3.52 1.79 3.06
CA ASN A 107 2.92 2.27 1.82
C ASN A 107 1.70 3.16 2.09
N SER A 108 1.77 4.44 1.67
CA SER A 108 0.66 5.40 1.74
C SER A 108 -0.01 5.46 3.13
N PHE A 109 -1.22 4.93 3.26
CA PHE A 109 -2.05 4.91 4.47
C PHE A 109 -2.15 3.53 5.12
N HIS A 110 -1.46 2.52 4.58
CA HIS A 110 -1.59 1.14 5.03
C HIS A 110 -1.23 1.02 6.51
N LEU A 111 -1.88 0.07 7.18
CA LEU A 111 -1.47 -0.34 8.50
C LEU A 111 -0.07 -0.98 8.43
N ASP A 112 0.80 -0.61 9.37
CA ASP A 112 2.13 -1.19 9.54
C ASP A 112 2.07 -2.73 9.59
N VAL A 113 2.91 -3.40 8.79
CA VAL A 113 2.92 -4.86 8.64
C VAL A 113 3.32 -5.62 9.91
N GLU A 114 4.01 -4.93 10.82
CA GLU A 114 4.38 -5.47 12.12
C GLU A 114 3.20 -5.48 13.11
N LYS A 115 2.17 -4.64 12.87
CA LYS A 115 0.96 -4.59 13.70
C LYS A 115 0.01 -5.75 13.36
N LYS A 116 -0.02 -6.76 14.23
CA LYS A 116 -0.91 -7.92 14.07
C LYS A 116 -2.35 -7.56 14.45
N VAL A 117 -3.23 -7.63 13.46
CA VAL A 117 -4.68 -7.44 13.57
C VAL A 117 -5.40 -8.47 12.71
N ASN A 118 -6.70 -8.66 12.92
CA ASN A 118 -7.49 -9.47 12.01
C ASN A 118 -7.80 -8.69 10.71
N PRO A 119 -8.20 -9.37 9.61
CA PRO A 119 -8.45 -8.70 8.33
C PRO A 119 -9.55 -7.63 8.37
N TYR A 120 -10.60 -7.82 9.17
CA TYR A 120 -11.71 -6.88 9.31
C TYR A 120 -11.24 -5.58 9.96
N ASP A 121 -10.51 -5.68 11.08
CA ASP A 121 -9.93 -4.55 11.78
C ASP A 121 -8.99 -3.73 10.90
N LYS A 122 -8.20 -4.40 10.03
CA LYS A 122 -7.32 -3.72 9.07
C LYS A 122 -8.13 -2.95 8.02
N ILE A 123 -9.20 -3.56 7.50
CA ILE A 123 -10.11 -2.91 6.54
C ILE A 123 -10.74 -1.67 7.19
N ASP A 124 -11.23 -1.77 8.42
CA ASP A 124 -11.82 -0.65 9.16
C ASP A 124 -10.83 0.47 9.44
N PHE A 125 -9.58 0.13 9.76
CA PHE A 125 -8.51 1.12 9.94
C PHE A 125 -8.23 1.88 8.64
N GLU A 126 -8.24 1.20 7.50
CA GLU A 126 -7.89 1.76 6.19
C GLU A 126 -9.06 2.43 5.46
N ALA A 127 -10.31 2.06 5.76
CA ALA A 127 -11.52 2.54 5.10
C ALA A 127 -11.69 4.07 5.01
N PRO A 128 -11.23 4.89 5.98
CA PRO A 128 -11.36 6.35 5.87
C PRO A 128 -10.50 7.00 4.76
N TYR A 129 -9.44 6.33 4.29
CA TYR A 129 -8.46 6.94 3.37
C TYR A 129 -8.83 6.89 1.88
N PRO A 130 -9.40 5.80 1.32
CA PRO A 130 -9.78 5.73 -0.09
C PRO A 130 -10.65 6.90 -0.60
N PRO A 131 -11.67 7.39 0.14
CA PRO A 131 -12.44 8.56 -0.30
C PRO A 131 -11.60 9.84 -0.44
N LEU A 132 -10.54 9.98 0.38
CA LEU A 132 -9.62 11.12 0.35
C LEU A 132 -8.60 11.00 -0.79
N ALA A 133 -8.04 9.81 -0.99
CA ALA A 133 -6.99 9.52 -1.98
C ALA A 133 -7.55 8.97 -3.31
N ASN A 134 -8.67 9.51 -3.78
CA ASN A 134 -9.44 8.98 -4.91
C ASN A 134 -8.72 8.99 -6.28
N GLY A 135 -7.52 9.56 -6.39
CA GLY A 135 -6.68 9.45 -7.58
C GLY A 135 -6.06 8.06 -7.73
N GLY A 136 -5.94 7.32 -6.64
CA GLY A 136 -5.48 5.94 -6.61
C GLY A 136 -5.23 5.45 -5.20
N PHE A 137 -5.71 4.25 -4.90
CA PHE A 137 -5.59 3.56 -3.62
C PHE A 137 -5.79 2.07 -3.84
N ILE A 138 -5.36 1.26 -2.89
CA ILE A 138 -5.70 -0.16 -2.77
C ILE A 138 -5.54 -0.54 -1.30
N CYS A 139 -6.39 -1.42 -0.78
CA CYS A 139 -6.20 -2.05 0.53
C CYS A 139 -5.80 -3.51 0.33
N TYR A 140 -4.90 -4.04 1.16
CA TYR A 140 -4.49 -5.45 1.11
C TYR A 140 -4.84 -6.19 2.39
N GLY A 141 -5.16 -7.47 2.29
CA GLY A 141 -5.11 -8.41 3.42
C GLY A 141 -4.05 -9.49 3.19
N GLU A 142 -3.33 -9.83 4.25
CA GLU A 142 -2.34 -10.91 4.27
C GLU A 142 -2.98 -12.18 4.82
N TYR A 143 -2.88 -13.28 4.08
CA TYR A 143 -3.49 -14.56 4.44
C TYR A 143 -2.46 -15.69 4.32
N PRO A 144 -2.56 -16.73 5.17
CA PRO A 144 -1.85 -17.99 4.90
C PRO A 144 -2.39 -18.63 3.62
N ASN A 145 -1.85 -19.79 3.23
CA ASN A 145 -2.46 -20.59 2.18
C ASN A 145 -3.93 -20.91 2.54
N ILE A 146 -4.86 -20.36 1.77
CA ILE A 146 -6.30 -20.44 2.03
C ILE A 146 -7.05 -21.35 1.07
N GLN A 147 -6.34 -22.16 0.27
CA GLN A 147 -6.94 -23.09 -0.70
C GLN A 147 -7.94 -24.07 -0.05
N HIS A 148 -7.73 -24.40 1.22
CA HIS A 148 -8.61 -25.30 1.98
C HIS A 148 -9.73 -24.58 2.75
N ASN A 149 -9.78 -23.24 2.73
CA ASN A 149 -10.79 -22.46 3.43
C ASN A 149 -11.28 -21.26 2.61
N LEU A 150 -11.78 -21.54 1.40
CA LEU A 150 -12.31 -20.52 0.50
C LEU A 150 -13.47 -19.73 1.11
N LYS A 151 -14.21 -20.31 2.07
CA LYS A 151 -15.32 -19.61 2.72
C LYS A 151 -14.83 -18.44 3.59
N ALA A 152 -13.72 -18.62 4.32
CA ALA A 152 -13.12 -17.52 5.08
C ALA A 152 -12.59 -16.40 4.16
N LEU A 153 -12.07 -16.74 2.98
CA LEU A 153 -11.66 -15.74 1.99
C LEU A 153 -12.88 -14.95 1.47
N GLU A 154 -13.94 -15.66 1.08
CA GLU A 154 -15.20 -15.06 0.63
C GLU A 154 -15.80 -14.13 1.70
N ASP A 155 -15.81 -14.54 2.97
CA ASP A 155 -16.38 -13.74 4.05
C ASP A 155 -15.63 -12.41 4.24
N VAL A 156 -14.31 -12.37 4.03
CA VAL A 156 -13.57 -11.10 4.06
C VAL A 156 -13.75 -10.31 2.77
N TRP A 157 -13.88 -10.95 1.61
CA TRP A 157 -14.20 -10.26 0.36
C TRP A 157 -15.57 -9.58 0.42
N ASP A 158 -16.60 -10.27 0.90
CA ASP A 158 -17.94 -9.73 1.11
C ASP A 158 -17.90 -8.50 2.04
N TYR A 159 -17.11 -8.59 3.11
CA TYR A 159 -16.89 -7.46 4.00
C TYR A 159 -16.16 -6.31 3.30
N SER A 160 -15.05 -6.58 2.62
CA SER A 160 -14.28 -5.57 1.88
C SER A 160 -15.13 -4.86 0.84
N TYR A 161 -16.01 -5.57 0.13
CA TYR A 161 -16.90 -5.03 -0.89
C TYR A 161 -17.85 -3.96 -0.33
N GLN A 162 -18.21 -4.07 0.96
CA GLN A 162 -19.07 -3.11 1.64
C GLN A 162 -18.32 -1.91 2.24
N HIS A 163 -16.99 -2.00 2.41
CA HIS A 163 -16.21 -1.03 3.19
C HIS A 163 -15.15 -0.29 2.37
N VAL A 164 -14.52 -0.94 1.39
CA VAL A 164 -13.43 -0.36 0.60
C VAL A 164 -13.60 -0.61 -0.91
N PRO A 165 -13.23 0.35 -1.80
CA PRO A 165 -13.58 0.24 -3.21
C PRO A 165 -12.63 -0.65 -4.03
N TYR A 166 -11.41 -0.85 -3.54
CA TYR A 166 -10.38 -1.65 -4.22
C TYR A 166 -9.56 -2.42 -3.19
N TYR A 167 -9.70 -3.74 -3.22
CA TYR A 167 -9.11 -4.66 -2.26
C TYR A 167 -8.35 -5.78 -2.96
N GLY A 168 -7.19 -6.14 -2.41
CA GLY A 168 -6.37 -7.26 -2.83
C GLY A 168 -6.12 -8.25 -1.69
N THR A 169 -5.92 -9.51 -2.04
CA THR A 169 -5.57 -10.58 -1.09
C THR A 169 -4.21 -11.12 -1.47
N ASN A 170 -3.29 -11.07 -0.52
CA ASN A 170 -1.98 -11.69 -0.63
C ASN A 170 -2.05 -13.05 0.09
N THR A 171 -1.70 -14.11 -0.63
CA THR A 171 -1.60 -15.47 -0.12
C THR A 171 -0.40 -16.14 -0.79
N PRO A 172 0.37 -16.98 -0.08
CA PRO A 172 1.49 -17.70 -0.69
C PRO A 172 0.95 -18.72 -1.70
N ILE A 173 1.48 -18.66 -2.93
CA ILE A 173 1.12 -19.56 -4.03
C ILE A 173 2.42 -20.06 -4.67
N ASP A 174 3.14 -20.91 -3.95
CA ASP A 174 4.42 -21.40 -4.41
C ASP A 174 4.22 -22.69 -5.21
N GLU A 175 4.95 -22.81 -6.32
CA GLU A 175 4.91 -23.99 -7.20
C GLU A 175 6.32 -24.55 -7.40
N CYS A 176 6.46 -25.87 -7.18
CA CYS A 176 7.70 -26.60 -7.46
C CYS A 176 7.60 -27.33 -8.81
N TYR A 177 8.34 -26.88 -9.82
CA TYR A 177 8.34 -27.50 -11.14
C TYR A 177 9.06 -28.87 -11.19
N GLU A 178 9.79 -29.24 -10.14
CA GLU A 178 10.45 -30.54 -10.06
C GLU A 178 9.51 -31.67 -9.59
N CYS A 179 8.67 -31.39 -8.58
CA CYS A 179 7.80 -32.41 -7.97
C CYS A 179 6.29 -32.11 -8.06
N GLY A 180 5.93 -30.99 -8.69
CA GLY A 180 4.55 -30.52 -8.86
C GLY A 180 3.86 -30.12 -7.56
N PHE A 181 4.61 -29.77 -6.51
CA PHE A 181 4.02 -29.28 -5.26
C PHE A 181 3.48 -27.86 -5.45
N THR A 182 2.24 -27.63 -5.02
CA THR A 182 1.61 -26.30 -4.94
C THR A 182 1.27 -26.04 -3.47
N GLY A 183 1.81 -24.97 -2.89
CA GLY A 183 1.62 -24.69 -1.47
C GLY A 183 2.50 -23.56 -0.97
N GLU A 184 2.88 -23.59 0.29
CA GLU A 184 3.82 -22.63 0.89
C GLU A 184 5.18 -23.32 1.10
N PHE A 185 6.26 -22.66 0.67
CA PHE A 185 7.62 -23.14 0.78
C PHE A 185 8.24 -22.74 2.12
N GLU A 186 9.24 -23.50 2.55
CA GLU A 186 10.02 -23.13 3.72
C GLU A 186 10.97 -21.98 3.37
N CYS A 187 10.80 -20.83 4.03
CA CYS A 187 11.70 -19.69 3.87
C CYS A 187 12.91 -19.85 4.80
N THR A 188 14.11 -19.92 4.21
CA THR A 188 15.38 -20.03 4.92
C THR A 188 16.30 -18.86 4.58
N SER A 189 17.40 -18.70 5.32
CA SER A 189 18.44 -17.70 5.00
C SER A 189 19.10 -17.89 3.64
N LYS A 190 18.88 -19.03 2.97
CA LYS A 190 19.39 -19.35 1.63
C LYS A 190 18.32 -19.21 0.54
N GLY A 191 17.10 -18.81 0.88
CA GLY A 191 15.96 -18.72 -0.02
C GLY A 191 14.86 -19.74 0.31
N PHE A 192 13.95 -19.94 -0.65
CA PHE A 192 12.78 -20.81 -0.52
C PHE A 192 13.13 -22.27 -0.83
N THR A 193 12.63 -23.18 -0.01
CA THR A 193 12.83 -24.63 -0.16
C THR A 193 11.48 -25.35 -0.26
N CYS A 194 11.31 -26.14 -1.31
CA CYS A 194 10.11 -26.96 -1.47
C CYS A 194 10.02 -28.00 -0.35
N PRO A 195 8.93 -28.04 0.45
CA PRO A 195 8.81 -28.96 1.58
C PRO A 195 8.63 -30.42 1.17
N LYS A 196 8.26 -30.68 -0.10
CA LYS A 196 8.01 -32.02 -0.63
C LYS A 196 9.28 -32.72 -1.15
N CYS A 197 10.18 -31.99 -1.82
CA CYS A 197 11.37 -32.59 -2.45
C CYS A 197 12.70 -31.90 -2.11
N GLY A 198 12.68 -30.79 -1.37
CA GLY A 198 13.89 -30.04 -1.03
C GLY A 198 14.46 -29.18 -2.17
N ASN A 199 13.72 -29.02 -3.28
CA ASN A 199 14.14 -28.16 -4.38
C ASN A 199 14.26 -26.70 -3.91
N HIS A 200 15.38 -26.07 -4.24
CA HIS A 200 15.74 -24.68 -3.93
C HIS A 200 16.34 -23.98 -5.16
N ASP A 201 16.21 -24.57 -6.35
CA ASP A 201 16.65 -23.98 -7.62
C ASP A 201 15.64 -22.92 -8.06
N ALA A 202 16.05 -21.65 -8.00
CA ALA A 202 15.25 -20.48 -8.39
C ALA A 202 14.71 -20.54 -9.85
N SER A 203 15.31 -21.35 -10.73
CA SER A 203 14.81 -21.54 -12.10
C SER A 203 13.70 -22.59 -12.21
N ARG A 204 13.45 -23.34 -11.12
CA ARG A 204 12.51 -24.47 -11.05
C ARG A 204 11.47 -24.31 -9.94
N VAL A 205 11.32 -23.11 -9.42
CA VAL A 205 10.33 -22.76 -8.40
C VAL A 205 9.68 -21.44 -8.78
N SER A 206 8.38 -21.31 -8.53
CA SER A 206 7.67 -20.04 -8.50
C SER A 206 7.33 -19.76 -7.05
N VAL A 207 7.70 -18.59 -6.56
CA VAL A 207 7.50 -18.09 -5.18
C VAL A 207 7.11 -16.62 -5.23
#